data_AF-A0A0Q5L0L5-F1
#
_entry.id   AF-A0A0Q5L0L5-F1
#
_cell.length_a   1.000
_cell.length_b   1.000
_cell.length_c   1.000
_cell.angle_alpha   90.00
_cell.angle_beta   90.00
_cell.angle_gamma   90.00
#
_symmetry.space_group_name_H-M   'P 1'
#
loop_
_entity.id
_entity.type
_entity.pdbx_description
1 polymer ?
#
loop_
_entity_poly.entity_id
_entity_poly.type
_entity_poly.pdbx_seq_one_letter_code
_entity_poly.pdbx_strand_id
1 'polypeptide(L)'
;MRILGSVSLAAAATLIGLFGTLMLGAAGLSVTGPGLSWAGPGVTVIEYSDSDDTERAFGIGMGIIALVFWLVLTLSAVLVGLRGGHQTRGRRATVWIVVGLSTALVLGALIAVLATPALLN
;
A
#
# COMPACT_ATOMS: atom_id res chain seq x y z
N MET A 1 -15.15 14.24 -18.32
CA MET A 1 -15.28 12.82 -17.89
C MET A 1 -13.95 12.15 -17.51
N ARG A 2 -12.83 12.39 -18.21
CA ARG A 2 -11.55 11.67 -17.93
C ARG A 2 -10.88 11.98 -16.58
N ILE A 3 -11.07 13.19 -16.03
CA ILE A 3 -10.52 13.55 -14.71
C ILE A 3 -11.27 12.84 -13.59
N LEU A 4 -12.61 12.78 -13.65
CA LEU A 4 -13.38 11.94 -12.72
C LEU A 4 -12.92 10.49 -12.79
N GLY A 5 -12.69 9.96 -14.00
CA GLY A 5 -12.17 8.61 -14.19
C GLY A 5 -10.81 8.38 -13.52
N SER A 6 -9.84 9.30 -13.67
CA SER A 6 -8.55 9.15 -12.97
C SER A 6 -8.67 9.28 -11.46
N VAL A 7 -9.53 10.18 -10.97
CA VAL A 7 -9.74 10.39 -9.53
C VAL A 7 -10.43 9.19 -8.90
N SER A 8 -11.47 8.63 -9.52
CA SER A 8 -12.15 7.44 -9.02
C SER A 8 -11.23 6.23 -9.01
N LEU A 9 -10.36 6.10 -10.02
CA LEU A 9 -9.41 4.99 -10.12
C LEU A 9 -8.31 5.09 -9.06
N ALA A 10 -7.82 6.30 -8.78
CA ALA A 10 -6.89 6.54 -7.66
C ALA A 10 -7.54 6.35 -6.29
N ALA A 11 -8.81 6.72 -6.11
CA ALA A 11 -9.56 6.46 -4.88
C ALA A 11 -9.73 4.96 -4.64
N ALA A 12 -10.17 4.21 -5.65
CA ALA A 12 -10.27 2.76 -5.59
C ALA A 12 -8.92 2.10 -5.32
N ALA A 13 -7.85 2.56 -5.99
CA ALA A 13 -6.50 2.10 -5.74
C ALA A 13 -6.14 2.28 -4.25
N THR A 14 -6.35 3.47 -3.70
CA THR A 14 -5.99 3.81 -2.31
C THR A 14 -6.72 2.90 -1.31
N LEU A 15 -8.02 2.65 -1.52
CA LEU A 15 -8.79 1.73 -0.67
C LEU A 15 -8.24 0.31 -0.72
N ILE A 16 -7.90 -0.19 -1.91
CA ILE A 16 -7.31 -1.52 -2.09
C ILE A 16 -5.92 -1.59 -1.44
N GLY A 17 -5.11 -0.55 -1.60
CA GLY A 17 -3.78 -0.47 -0.97
C GLY A 17 -3.88 -0.49 0.56
N LEU A 18 -4.77 0.31 1.13
CA LEU A 18 -5.02 0.34 2.58
C LEU A 18 -5.54 -1.01 3.09
N PHE A 19 -6.48 -1.63 2.38
CA PHE A 19 -6.95 -2.98 2.71
C PHE A 19 -5.81 -4.00 2.69
N GLY A 20 -4.92 -3.92 1.69
CA GLY A 20 -3.71 -4.74 1.62
C GLY A 20 -2.81 -4.54 2.83
N THR A 21 -2.54 -3.30 3.22
CA THR A 21 -1.72 -3.00 4.42
C THR A 21 -2.36 -3.54 5.69
N LEU A 22 -3.69 -3.46 5.83
CA LEU A 22 -4.41 -4.03 6.97
C LEU A 22 -4.30 -5.55 7.02
N MET A 23 -4.42 -6.23 5.88
CA MET A 23 -4.26 -7.69 5.81
C MET A 23 -2.85 -8.14 6.19
N LEU A 24 -1.82 -7.40 5.78
CA LEU A 24 -0.44 -7.66 6.20
C LEU A 24 -0.25 -7.46 7.70
N GLY A 25 -0.83 -6.40 8.26
CA GLY A 25 -0.77 -6.14 9.70
C GLY A 25 -1.52 -7.18 10.52
N ALA A 26 -2.72 -7.59 10.08
CA ALA A 26 -3.50 -8.64 10.71
C ALA A 26 -2.80 -10.00 10.66
N ALA A 27 -2.05 -10.28 9.59
CA ALA A 27 -1.22 -11.48 9.48
C ALA A 27 0.06 -11.43 10.32
N GLY A 28 0.31 -10.33 11.06
CA GLY A 28 1.48 -10.19 11.92
C GLY A 28 2.77 -9.87 11.18
N LEU A 29 2.70 -9.33 9.96
CA LEU A 29 3.91 -8.98 9.21
C LEU A 29 4.61 -7.77 9.85
N SER A 30 5.82 -7.97 10.35
CA SER A 30 6.66 -6.90 10.92
C SER A 30 8.09 -6.99 10.43
N VAL A 31 8.82 -5.88 10.48
CA VAL A 31 10.27 -5.86 10.29
C VAL A 31 10.89 -5.71 11.67
N THR A 32 11.33 -6.81 12.28
CA THR A 32 12.14 -6.74 13.50
C THR A 32 13.60 -6.49 13.16
N GLY A 33 14.15 -5.38 13.65
CA GLY A 33 15.58 -5.06 13.60
C GLY A 33 15.88 -3.75 14.33
N PRO A 34 16.81 -3.72 15.31
CA PRO A 34 17.19 -2.50 15.99
C PRO A 34 18.09 -1.68 15.06
N GLY A 35 17.53 -0.58 14.55
CA GLY A 35 18.29 0.44 13.85
C GLY A 35 18.73 0.07 12.44
N LEU A 36 19.30 1.10 11.78
CA LEU A 36 19.95 1.07 10.48
C LEU A 36 21.22 0.19 10.50
N SER A 37 21.13 -1.05 10.98
CA SER A 37 22.23 -2.00 10.92
C SER A 37 22.12 -2.78 9.61
N TRP A 38 23.19 -2.71 8.83
CA TRP A 38 23.36 -3.37 7.55
C TRP A 38 23.56 -4.90 7.70
N ALA A 39 23.09 -5.48 8.81
CA ALA A 39 23.17 -6.91 9.15
C ALA A 39 21.94 -7.72 8.66
N GLY A 40 21.13 -7.13 7.78
CA GLY A 40 20.10 -7.82 7.00
C GLY A 40 18.67 -7.54 7.47
N PRO A 41 17.78 -6.97 6.63
CA PRO A 41 16.36 -6.84 6.96
C PRO A 41 15.68 -8.20 6.79
N GLY A 42 15.44 -8.89 7.91
CA GLY A 42 14.53 -10.03 7.92
C GLY A 42 13.09 -9.54 7.98
N VAL A 43 12.25 -9.98 7.04
CA VAL A 43 10.79 -9.87 7.21
C VAL A 43 10.38 -10.97 8.17
N THR A 44 9.80 -10.61 9.31
CA THR A 44 9.38 -11.56 10.34
C THR A 44 7.86 -11.59 10.45
N VAL A 45 7.32 -12.78 10.65
CA VAL A 45 5.91 -12.98 10.96
C VAL A 45 5.80 -13.13 12.47
N ILE A 46 5.00 -12.29 13.12
CA ILE A 46 4.78 -12.35 14.57
C ILE A 46 3.99 -13.63 14.89
N GLU A 47 4.50 -14.43 15.82
CA GLU A 47 3.79 -15.60 16.35
C GLU A 47 2.74 -15.16 17.39
N TYR A 48 1.49 -15.12 16.96
CA TYR A 48 0.31 -15.13 17.83
C TYR A 48 -0.04 -16.56 18.25
N SER A 49 -0.29 -16.75 19.56
CA SER A 49 -0.59 -18.05 20.16
C SER A 49 -1.88 -18.73 19.66
N ASP A 50 -2.71 -18.04 18.87
CA ASP A 50 -4.11 -18.43 18.60
C ASP A 50 -4.47 -18.50 17.10
N SER A 51 -3.52 -18.24 16.19
CA SER A 51 -3.80 -18.25 14.74
C SER A 51 -3.10 -19.40 14.03
N ASP A 52 -3.85 -20.13 13.20
CA ASP A 52 -3.33 -21.18 12.32
C ASP A 52 -2.35 -20.59 11.28
N ASP A 53 -1.22 -21.26 11.04
CA ASP A 53 -0.21 -20.86 10.05
C ASP A 53 -0.82 -20.67 8.65
N THR A 54 -1.87 -21.43 8.36
CA THR A 54 -2.62 -21.35 7.10
C THR A 54 -3.34 -20.01 6.94
N GLU A 55 -3.99 -19.52 8.01
CA GLU A 55 -4.73 -18.26 7.99
C GLU A 55 -3.79 -17.06 7.78
N ARG A 56 -2.60 -17.10 8.39
CA ARG A 56 -1.57 -16.08 8.18
C ARG A 56 -1.05 -16.06 6.76
N ALA A 57 -0.76 -17.23 6.19
CA ALA A 57 -0.30 -17.33 4.80
C ALA A 57 -1.32 -16.73 3.82
N PHE A 58 -2.61 -16.95 4.07
CA PHE A 58 -3.69 -16.31 3.31
C PHE A 58 -3.72 -14.79 3.50
N GLY A 59 -3.60 -14.30 4.73
CA GLY A 59 -3.55 -12.87 5.03
C GLY A 59 -2.38 -12.16 4.32
N ILE A 60 -1.19 -12.75 4.35
CA ILE A 60 0.01 -12.25 3.66
C ILE A 60 -0.22 -12.24 2.14
N GLY A 61 -0.68 -13.37 1.58
CA GLY A 61 -0.95 -13.49 0.15
C GLY A 61 -1.96 -12.46 -0.35
N MET A 62 -3.07 -12.30 0.36
CA MET A 62 -4.10 -11.30 0.06
C MET A 62 -3.56 -9.87 0.17
N GLY A 63 -2.76 -9.59 1.20
CA GLY A 63 -2.12 -8.29 1.39
C GLY A 63 -1.18 -7.92 0.24
N ILE A 64 -0.32 -8.86 -0.19
CA ILE A 64 0.61 -8.66 -1.32
C ILE A 64 -0.17 -8.45 -2.62
N ILE A 65 -1.17 -9.29 -2.90
CA ILE A 65 -1.99 -9.17 -4.11
C ILE A 65 -2.68 -7.79 -4.15
N ALA A 66 -3.26 -7.36 -3.03
CA ALA A 66 -3.90 -6.06 -2.92
C ALA A 66 -2.91 -4.90 -3.20
N LEU A 67 -1.69 -4.96 -2.69
CA LEU A 67 -0.65 -3.96 -2.99
C LEU A 67 -0.26 -3.94 -4.48
N VAL A 68 -0.19 -5.10 -5.13
CA VAL A 68 0.05 -5.18 -6.58
C VAL A 68 -1.10 -4.53 -7.36
N PHE A 69 -2.35 -4.82 -6.98
CA PHE A 69 -3.51 -4.18 -7.59
C PHE A 69 -3.53 -2.67 -7.37
N TRP A 70 -3.21 -2.20 -6.16
CA TRP A 70 -3.05 -0.77 -5.87
C TRP A 70 -2.03 -0.12 -6.81
N LEU A 71 -0.88 -0.74 -7.02
CA LEU A 71 0.17 -0.22 -7.91
C LEU A 71 -0.35 -0.11 -9.36
N VAL A 72 -0.96 -1.17 -9.88
CA VAL A 72 -1.50 -1.21 -11.25
C VAL A 72 -2.59 -0.17 -11.46
N LEU A 73 -3.49 -0.01 -10.50
CA LEU A 73 -4.56 0.98 -10.55
C LEU A 73 -4.00 2.40 -10.46
N THR A 74 -3.03 2.65 -9.58
CA THR A 74 -2.38 3.96 -9.47
C THR A 74 -1.70 4.36 -10.78
N LEU A 75 -0.98 3.43 -11.43
CA LEU A 75 -0.39 3.65 -12.76
C LEU A 75 -1.45 3.91 -13.83
N SER A 76 -2.55 3.14 -13.81
CA SER A 76 -3.69 3.35 -14.72
C SER A 76 -4.33 4.72 -14.52
N ALA A 77 -4.45 5.20 -13.28
CA ALA A 77 -4.97 6.51 -12.94
C ALA A 77 -4.08 7.63 -13.50
N VAL A 78 -2.75 7.48 -13.41
CA VAL A 78 -1.77 8.39 -14.03
C VAL A 78 -1.95 8.42 -15.54
N LEU A 79 -2.00 7.24 -16.20
CA LEU A 79 -2.14 7.14 -17.65
C LEU A 79 -3.44 7.80 -18.14
N VAL A 80 -4.57 7.53 -17.48
CA VAL A 80 -5.88 8.13 -17.80
C VAL A 80 -5.88 9.64 -17.52
N GLY A 81 -5.27 10.05 -16.41
CA GLY A 81 -5.17 11.44 -15.97
C GLY A 81 -4.30 12.30 -16.90
N LEU A 82 -3.26 11.73 -17.48
CA LEU A 82 -2.32 12.43 -18.36
C LEU A 82 -2.64 12.29 -19.86
N ARG A 83 -3.52 11.38 -20.28
CA ARG A 83 -3.90 11.24 -21.69
C ARG A 83 -4.66 12.47 -22.20
N GLY A 84 -4.13 13.15 -23.23
CA GLY A 84 -4.77 14.25 -23.97
C GLY A 84 -3.83 15.40 -24.35
N GLY A 85 -3.93 15.91 -25.59
CA GLY A 85 -3.00 16.89 -26.18
C GLY A 85 -3.06 18.32 -25.63
N HIS A 86 -4.06 18.67 -24.82
CA HIS A 86 -4.19 19.97 -24.16
C HIS A 86 -4.05 19.82 -22.64
N GLN A 87 -2.85 19.54 -22.15
CA GLN A 87 -2.58 19.52 -20.72
C GLN A 87 -2.42 20.94 -20.16
N THR A 88 -3.42 21.43 -19.46
CA THR A 88 -3.26 22.60 -18.58
C THR A 88 -2.43 22.21 -17.37
N ARG A 89 -1.56 23.12 -16.87
CA ARG A 89 -0.74 22.89 -15.66
C ARG A 89 -1.57 22.41 -14.46
N GLY A 90 -2.80 22.91 -14.33
CA GLY A 90 -3.74 22.51 -13.27
C GLY A 90 -4.12 21.03 -13.32
N ARG A 91 -4.40 20.47 -14.52
CA ARG A 91 -4.77 19.06 -14.66
C ARG A 91 -3.61 18.13 -14.28
N ARG A 92 -2.39 18.49 -14.67
CA ARG A 92 -1.17 17.74 -14.30
C ARG A 92 -0.94 17.81 -12.79
N ALA A 93 -1.07 18.99 -12.18
CA ALA A 93 -0.94 19.17 -10.74
C ALA A 93 -1.96 18.31 -9.97
N THR A 94 -3.24 18.30 -10.37
CA THR A 94 -4.26 17.49 -9.70
C THR A 94 -3.95 16.00 -9.74
N VAL A 95 -3.52 15.47 -10.90
CA VAL A 95 -3.16 14.05 -11.01
C VAL A 95 -1.99 13.70 -10.09
N TRP A 96 -0.93 14.52 -10.08
CA TRP A 96 0.22 14.30 -9.20
C TRP A 96 -0.10 14.46 -7.72
N ILE A 97 -0.98 15.40 -7.35
CA ILE A 97 -1.45 15.57 -5.98
C ILE A 97 -2.20 14.31 -5.53
N VAL A 98 -3.14 13.82 -6.34
CA VAL A 98 -3.95 12.64 -6.00
C VAL A 98 -3.08 11.38 -5.89
N VAL A 99 -2.16 11.20 -6.84
CA VAL A 99 -1.24 10.04 -6.83
C VAL A 99 -0.26 10.15 -5.68
N GLY A 100 0.31 11.32 -5.44
CA GLY A 100 1.20 11.57 -4.30
C GLY A 100 0.50 11.30 -2.97
N LEU A 101 -0.76 11.73 -2.82
CA LEU A 101 -1.56 11.46 -1.64
C LEU A 101 -1.83 9.96 -1.46
N SER A 102 -2.22 9.25 -2.53
CA SER A 102 -2.42 7.79 -2.50
C SER A 102 -1.16 7.05 -2.04
N THR A 103 -0.01 7.40 -2.63
CA THR A 103 1.29 6.82 -2.28
C THR A 103 1.68 7.14 -0.84
N ALA A 104 1.52 8.38 -0.40
CA ALA A 104 1.84 8.76 0.97
C ALA A 104 0.98 8.00 2.00
N LEU A 105 -0.32 7.82 1.73
CA LEU A 105 -1.23 7.09 2.61
C LEU A 105 -0.88 5.60 2.67
N VAL A 106 -0.74 4.94 1.52
CA VAL A 106 -0.50 3.49 1.47
C VAL A 106 0.89 3.15 1.98
N LEU A 107 1.94 3.89 1.59
CA LEU A 107 3.28 3.64 2.10
C LEU A 107 3.41 4.04 3.58
N GLY A 108 2.78 5.12 4.01
CA GLY A 108 2.75 5.50 5.42
C GLY A 108 2.09 4.43 6.29
N ALA A 109 0.95 3.90 5.85
CA ALA A 109 0.27 2.78 6.52
C ALA A 109 1.12 1.51 6.50
N LEU A 110 1.74 1.17 5.37
CA LEU A 110 2.61 0.01 5.26
C LEU A 110 3.83 0.12 6.19
N ILE A 111 4.48 1.29 6.23
CA ILE A 111 5.60 1.55 7.14
C ILE A 111 5.13 1.43 8.59
N ALA A 112 3.97 1.98 8.95
CA ALA A 112 3.45 1.85 10.31
C ALA A 112 3.21 0.38 10.70
N VAL A 113 2.61 -0.42 9.80
CA VAL A 113 2.41 -1.86 9.98
C VAL A 113 3.75 -2.57 10.19
N LEU A 114 4.70 -2.36 9.29
CA LEU A 114 6.01 -3.01 9.33
C LEU A 114 6.87 -2.56 10.52
N ALA A 115 6.73 -1.31 10.95
CA ALA A 115 7.46 -0.72 12.06
C ALA A 115 6.81 -1.01 13.41
N THR A 116 5.68 -1.73 13.47
CA THR A 116 5.08 -2.14 14.73
C THR A 116 5.96 -3.24 15.33
N PRO A 117 6.73 -2.96 16.40
CA PRO A 117 7.50 -4.01 17.09
C PRO A 117 6.51 -4.97 17.78
N ALA A 118 6.90 -6.23 17.91
CA ALA A 118 6.23 -7.24 18.73
C ALA A 118 6.32 -6.91 20.24
N LEU A 119 5.93 -5.70 20.65
CA LEU A 119 6.01 -5.19 22.03
C LEU A 119 4.72 -5.40 22.84
N LEU A 120 3.83 -6.27 22.36
CA LEU A 120 2.68 -6.77 23.12
C LEU A 120 2.55 -8.28 22.93
N ASN A 121 3.51 -9.03 23.48
CA ASN A 121 3.32 -10.36 24.06
C ASN A 121 4.45 -10.62 25.06
#